data_AF-A0A2J8JL63-F1
#
_entry.id   AF-A0A2J8JL63-F1
#
_cell.length_a   1.000
_cell.length_b   1.000
_cell.length_c   1.000
_cell.angle_alpha   90.00
_cell.angle_beta   90.00
_cell.angle_gamma   90.00
#
_symmetry.space_group_name_H-M   'P 1'
#
loop_
_entity.id
_entity.type
_entity.pdbx_description
1 polymer ?
#
loop_
_entity_poly.entity_id
_entity_poly.type
_entity_poly.pdbx_seq_one_letter_code
_entity_poly.pdbx_strand_id
1 'polypeptide(L)'
;MEEAPLFPGESIKAIVKDVMYICPFMGAVSGTLTVTDFKLYFKNVERDPHFILDVPLGVISRVEKIGAQSHGDNSCGIEIVCKDMRNLRL
;
A
#
# COMPACT_ATOMS: atom_id res chain seq x y z
N MET A 1 9.14 -12.16 -9.40
CA MET A 1 7.84 -12.34 -8.71
C MET A 1 7.48 -11.04 -8.00
N GLU A 2 6.31 -10.49 -8.33
CA GLU A 2 5.74 -9.31 -7.67
C GLU A 2 5.06 -9.64 -6.33
N GLU A 3 4.86 -10.92 -6.05
CA GLU A 3 4.13 -11.39 -4.88
C GLU A 3 4.90 -11.15 -3.57
N ALA A 4 4.15 -10.80 -2.53
CA ALA A 4 4.67 -10.58 -1.19
C ALA A 4 5.29 -11.87 -0.63
N PRO A 5 6.46 -11.80 0.04
CA PRO A 5 6.98 -12.96 0.76
C PRO A 5 6.03 -13.33 1.90
N LEU A 6 5.73 -14.62 2.08
CA LEU A 6 4.77 -15.10 3.07
C LEU A 6 5.46 -15.83 4.22
N PHE A 7 5.00 -15.60 5.44
CA PHE A 7 5.32 -16.45 6.60
C PHE A 7 4.53 -17.77 6.56
N PRO A 8 5.01 -18.83 7.23
CA PRO A 8 4.22 -20.07 7.36
C PRO A 8 2.84 -19.80 7.97
N GLY A 9 1.79 -20.16 7.23
CA GLY A 9 0.39 -19.96 7.64
C GLY A 9 -0.19 -18.59 7.26
N GLU A 10 0.61 -17.66 6.75
CA GLU A 10 0.12 -16.40 6.18
C GLU A 10 -0.55 -16.66 4.83
N SER A 11 -1.69 -16.02 4.59
CA SER A 11 -2.44 -16.19 3.35
C SER A 11 -2.85 -14.85 2.73
N ILE A 12 -2.74 -14.79 1.39
CA ILE A 12 -3.13 -13.61 0.61
C ILE A 12 -4.65 -13.48 0.62
N LYS A 13 -5.14 -12.27 0.94
CA LYS A 13 -6.56 -11.91 0.96
C LYS A 13 -6.96 -11.04 -0.22
N ALA A 14 -6.05 -10.18 -0.68
CA ALA A 14 -6.28 -9.36 -1.86
C ALA A 14 -4.96 -9.02 -2.57
N ILE A 15 -5.04 -8.87 -3.89
CA ILE A 15 -3.98 -8.32 -4.73
C ILE A 15 -4.61 -7.25 -5.59
N VAL A 16 -4.07 -6.04 -5.56
CA VAL A 16 -4.52 -4.89 -6.35
C VAL A 16 -3.32 -4.35 -7.11
N LYS A 17 -3.40 -4.36 -8.43
CA LYS A 17 -2.37 -3.81 -9.32
C LYS A 17 -2.62 -2.33 -9.57
N ASP A 18 -1.61 -1.65 -10.10
CA ASP A 18 -1.69 -0.26 -10.53
C ASP A 18 -2.13 0.72 -9.43
N VAL A 19 -1.77 0.41 -8.17
CA VAL A 19 -2.01 1.28 -7.01
C VAL A 19 -0.92 2.34 -6.94
N MET A 20 -1.27 3.58 -6.61
CA MET A 20 -0.33 4.68 -6.50
C MET A 20 -0.03 5.00 -5.04
N TYR A 21 1.15 4.62 -4.56
CA TYR A 21 1.65 5.09 -3.28
C TYR A 21 2.24 6.51 -3.42
N ILE A 22 1.75 7.46 -2.62
CA ILE A 22 2.30 8.82 -2.55
C ILE A 22 3.33 8.85 -1.42
N CYS A 23 4.60 8.59 -1.77
CA CYS A 23 5.71 8.66 -0.83
C CYS A 23 6.02 10.14 -0.50
N PRO A 24 6.03 10.55 0.78
CA PRO A 24 6.32 11.94 1.15
C PRO A 24 7.76 12.37 0.82
N PHE A 25 8.66 11.42 0.56
CA PHE A 25 10.07 11.69 0.27
C PHE A 25 10.43 11.55 -1.22
N MET A 26 9.69 10.75 -1.97
CA MET A 26 10.04 10.35 -3.35
C MET A 26 8.94 10.64 -4.38
N GLY A 27 7.79 11.16 -3.94
CA GLY A 27 6.63 11.38 -4.79
C GLY A 27 5.82 10.12 -5.07
N ALA A 28 5.02 10.16 -6.14
CA ALA A 28 4.15 9.06 -6.53
C ALA A 28 4.95 7.85 -7.06
N VAL A 29 4.56 6.65 -6.63
CA VAL A 29 5.10 5.36 -7.06
C VAL A 29 3.93 4.44 -7.37
N SER A 30 3.81 4.00 -8.62
CA SER A 30 2.80 3.01 -9.01
C SER A 30 3.31 1.60 -8.74
N GLY A 31 2.46 0.67 -8.30
CA GLY A 31 2.89 -0.70 -8.02
C GLY A 31 1.75 -1.62 -7.62
N THR A 32 2.12 -2.79 -7.11
CA THR A 32 1.17 -3.82 -6.68
C THR A 32 1.03 -3.80 -5.16
N LEU A 33 -0.20 -3.66 -4.68
CA LEU A 33 -0.60 -3.80 -3.29
C LEU A 33 -1.10 -5.22 -3.03
N THR A 34 -0.47 -5.92 -2.10
CA THR A 34 -0.90 -7.24 -1.61
C THR A 34 -1.32 -7.09 -0.15
N VAL A 35 -2.49 -7.59 0.20
CA VAL A 35 -2.98 -7.65 1.58
C VAL A 35 -3.09 -9.12 1.96
N THR A 36 -2.46 -9.49 3.06
CA THR A 36 -2.56 -10.82 3.67
C THR A 36 -3.39 -10.74 4.95
N ASP A 37 -3.55 -11.85 5.67
CA ASP A 37 -4.06 -11.85 7.04
C ASP A 37 -3.07 -11.31 8.08
N PHE A 38 -1.86 -10.94 7.68
CA PHE A 38 -0.80 -10.44 8.58
C PHE A 38 -0.29 -9.04 8.23
N LYS A 39 -0.13 -8.70 6.95
CA LYS A 39 0.48 -7.45 6.50
C LYS A 39 -0.17 -6.87 5.24
N LEU A 40 0.07 -5.58 5.07
CA LEU A 40 -0.05 -4.86 3.82
C LEU A 40 1.34 -4.74 3.21
N TYR A 41 1.49 -5.18 1.98
CA TYR A 41 2.75 -5.21 1.26
C TYR A 41 2.59 -4.53 -0.10
N PHE A 42 3.32 -3.44 -0.33
CA PHE A 42 3.36 -2.75 -1.61
C PHE A 42 4.73 -2.89 -2.25
N LYS A 43 4.75 -3.16 -3.55
CA LYS A 43 5.99 -3.34 -4.32
C LYS A 43 5.90 -2.69 -5.71
N ASN A 44 6.90 -1.89 -6.05
CA ASN A 44 7.17 -1.46 -7.42
C ASN A 44 8.46 -2.13 -7.89
N VAL A 45 8.38 -2.79 -9.06
CA VAL A 45 9.50 -3.51 -9.68
C VAL A 45 10.24 -2.69 -10.74
N GLU A 46 9.75 -1.49 -11.06
CA GLU A 46 10.34 -0.63 -12.10
C GLU A 46 11.57 0.13 -11.61
N ARG A 47 11.72 0.32 -10.31
CA ARG A 47 12.89 0.97 -9.69
C ARG A 47 13.95 -0.06 -9.28
N ASP A 48 15.22 0.34 -9.34
CA ASP A 48 16.36 -0.43 -8.82
C ASP A 48 17.11 0.40 -7.75
N PRO A 49 17.15 -0.04 -6.46
CA PRO A 49 16.48 -1.24 -5.94
C PRO A 49 14.95 -1.09 -5.98
N HIS A 50 14.25 -2.23 -6.02
CA HIS A 50 12.79 -2.27 -5.97
C HIS A 50 12.26 -1.47 -4.77
N PHE A 51 11.22 -0.67 -4.99
CA PHE A 51 10.56 0.03 -3.90
C PHE A 51 9.61 -0.92 -3.17
N ILE A 52 9.80 -1.08 -1.87
CA ILE A 52 9.02 -1.99 -1.02
C ILE A 52 8.51 -1.23 0.20
N LEU A 53 7.22 -1.42 0.50
CA LEU A 53 6.59 -0.97 1.74
C LEU A 53 5.90 -2.17 2.38
N ASP A 54 6.48 -2.68 3.48
CA ASP A 54 5.97 -3.80 4.27
C ASP A 54 5.44 -3.28 5.61
N VAL A 55 4.15 -3.49 5.87
CA VAL A 55 3.41 -2.87 6.98
C VAL A 55 2.53 -3.93 7.65
N PRO A 56 2.88 -4.38 8.87
CA PRO A 56 2.02 -5.29 9.62
C PRO A 56 0.64 -4.69 9.88
N LEU A 57 -0.43 -5.46 9.70
CA LEU A 57 -1.80 -4.94 9.92
C LEU A 57 -2.00 -4.46 11.37
N GLY A 58 -1.29 -5.07 12.33
CA GLY A 58 -1.35 -4.67 13.74
C GLY A 58 -0.88 -3.24 14.04
N VAL A 59 -0.04 -2.64 13.17
CA VAL A 59 0.40 -1.25 13.34
C VAL A 59 -0.62 -0.25 12.81
N ILE A 60 -1.61 -0.67 12.03
CA ILE A 60 -2.65 0.22 11.50
C ILE A 60 -3.57 0.66 12.64
N SER A 61 -3.76 1.96 12.79
CA SER A 61 -4.69 2.55 13.77
C SER A 61 -6.04 2.86 13.14
N ARG A 62 -6.05 3.36 11.90
CA ARG A 62 -7.27 3.68 11.15
C ARG A 62 -6.99 3.66 9.65
N VAL A 63 -8.05 3.41 8.88
CA VAL A 63 -8.06 3.48 7.42
C VAL A 63 -9.19 4.43 7.02
N GLU A 64 -8.85 5.50 6.33
CA GLU A 64 -9.77 6.53 5.87
C GLU A 64 -9.84 6.50 4.35
N LYS A 65 -11.05 6.58 3.79
CA LYS A 65 -11.20 6.78 2.34
C LYS A 65 -10.93 8.25 2.05
N ILE A 66 -10.02 8.50 1.12
CA ILE A 66 -9.79 9.84 0.58
C ILE A 66 -10.43 9.95 -0.79
N GLY A 67 -11.21 11.00 -1.01
CA GLY A 67 -11.70 11.35 -2.33
C GLY A 67 -13.07 12.01 -2.40
N ALA A 68 -13.26 12.79 -3.45
CA ALA A 68 -14.51 13.46 -3.79
C ALA A 68 -15.09 12.86 -5.07
N GLN A 69 -16.41 12.86 -5.22
CA GLN A 69 -17.05 12.61 -6.52
C GLN A 69 -16.72 13.79 -7.45
N SER A 70 -15.59 13.74 -8.15
CA SER A 70 -15.21 14.73 -9.14
C SER A 70 -14.97 14.05 -10.48
N HIS A 71 -15.62 14.56 -11.53
CA HIS A 71 -15.42 14.14 -12.91
C HIS A 71 -13.98 14.45 -13.37
N GLY A 72 -13.05 13.52 -13.19
CA GLY A 72 -11.67 13.63 -13.66
C GLY A 72 -10.68 12.88 -12.78
N ASP A 73 -9.87 12.03 -13.41
CA ASP A 73 -8.93 11.04 -12.91
C ASP A 73 -8.30 11.25 -11.51
N ASN A 74 -8.22 10.13 -10.76
CA ASN A 74 -7.36 9.88 -9.59
C ASN A 74 -7.69 10.58 -8.26
N SER A 75 -8.94 10.98 -8.03
CA SER A 75 -9.31 11.57 -6.72
C SER A 75 -9.70 10.55 -5.65
N CYS A 76 -9.71 9.24 -5.91
CA CYS A 76 -10.13 8.21 -4.93
C CYS A 76 -8.94 7.34 -4.47
N GLY A 77 -8.78 7.20 -3.16
CA GLY A 77 -7.73 6.39 -2.54
C GLY A 77 -8.02 6.12 -1.06
N ILE A 78 -6.98 5.72 -0.33
CA ILE A 78 -7.03 5.53 1.12
C ILE A 78 -5.85 6.22 1.82
N GLU A 79 -6.12 6.75 3.01
CA GLU A 79 -5.10 7.16 3.96
C GLU A 79 -5.10 6.18 5.14
N ILE A 80 -3.94 5.59 5.42
CA ILE A 80 -3.74 4.64 6.51
C ILE A 80 -2.90 5.35 7.56
N VAL A 81 -3.43 5.51 8.76
CA VAL A 81 -2.67 6.06 9.89
C VAL A 81 -2.16 4.93 10.76
N CYS A 82 -0.86 4.93 11.01
CA CYS A 82 -0.18 3.89 11.74
C CYS A 82 0.23 4.35 13.15
N LYS A 83 0.37 3.39 14.06
CA LYS A 83 0.76 3.58 15.46
C LYS A 83 2.26 3.87 15.62
N ASP A 84 3.05 3.58 14.59
CA ASP A 84 4.50 3.79 14.53
C ASP A 84 4.88 5.15 13.95
N MET A 85 4.04 6.17 14.19
CA MET A 85 4.30 7.59 13.87
C MET A 85 4.45 7.89 12.36
N ARG A 86 3.67 7.22 11.51
CA ARG A 86 3.59 7.49 10.06
C ARG A 86 2.18 7.33 9.52
N ASN A 87 1.92 7.97 8.39
CA ASN A 87 0.71 7.78 7.58
C ASN A 87 1.12 7.34 6.17
N LEU A 88 0.32 6.47 5.56
CA LEU A 88 0.51 5.97 4.21
C LEU A 88 -0.66 6.43 3.35
N ARG A 89 -0.37 6.93 2.15
CA ARG A 89 -1.39 7.37 1.20
C ARG A 89 -1.30 6.54 -0.08
N LEU A 90 -2.36 5.81 -0.39
CA LEU A 90 -2.51 4.87 -1.50
C LEU A 90 -3.71 5.23 -2.37
#